data_AF-A0A3S4SBC0-F1
#
_entry.id   AF-A0A3S4SBC0-F1
#
_cell.length_a   1.000
_cell.length_b   1.000
_cell.length_c   1.000
_cell.angle_alpha   90.00
_cell.angle_beta   90.00
_cell.angle_gamma   90.00
#
_symmetry.space_group_name_H-M   'P 1'
#
loop_
_entity.id
_entity.type
_entity.pdbx_description
1 polymer ?
#
loop_
_entity_poly.entity_id
_entity_poly.type
_entity_poly.pdbx_seq_one_letter_code
_entity_poly.pdbx_strand_id
1 'polypeptide(L)'
;MTVRIPKAEHDALLSEAKETLQAQSSVLQWHTLHCELITPMYGGGVISTKVDEKMPIRASAIRGQLRFWWRLLAKHQWNLEDIAKAEQKLWGGMGIGDADGQAGQVLLRVKNCSKPNIEAWARYLPNHKQKLILTPEKWANVPYALFPAQGKLRNKGTEIEENPHELLREGFTWELQVAFLPSIEQVKNELLKSEQPSFETQVWESIRWWSNFGGVGARTRRGLGAVQIQQNQFFTKIISKDEVERLGFCVQMKVVSSNSVYQSWEYAVKALEKFRQIGVGRNDHSSRSHWSEPDAIRAITGQSIAKHSQRKTKGDIFPRAGFGLPIITKFKDNNPKGDDTSKYVDPITTTLKLKYRKDANADWEVYERLSSPLILRPYLDEQNQWHSLVLVLNEPLYQSELFQPVLEVGKNNYRDVVFWNDAQATDIKPLKQGEGEEILKPLQAFLTYFAK
;
A
#
# COMPACT_ATOMS: atom_id res chain seq x y z
N MET A 1 -0.10 2.79 -59.45
CA MET A 1 -1.34 2.18 -59.94
C MET A 1 -2.25 1.96 -58.74
N THR A 2 -3.31 2.76 -58.60
CA THR A 2 -4.25 2.62 -57.49
C THR A 2 -5.30 1.59 -57.90
N VAL A 3 -5.24 0.40 -57.33
CA VAL A 3 -6.22 -0.66 -57.58
C VAL A 3 -7.54 -0.21 -56.93
N ARG A 4 -8.52 0.20 -57.76
CA ARG A 4 -9.88 0.47 -57.30
C ARG A 4 -10.60 -0.86 -57.19
N ILE A 5 -10.85 -1.31 -55.96
CA ILE A 5 -11.73 -2.45 -55.69
C ILE A 5 -13.14 -2.07 -56.19
N PRO A 6 -13.78 -2.88 -57.06
CA PRO A 6 -15.16 -2.68 -57.48
C PRO A 6 -16.09 -2.54 -56.28
N LYS A 7 -17.04 -1.61 -56.35
CA LYS A 7 -17.97 -1.29 -55.24
C LYS A 7 -18.70 -2.55 -54.72
N ALA A 8 -19.05 -3.48 -55.61
CA ALA A 8 -19.70 -4.74 -55.25
C ALA A 8 -18.80 -5.67 -54.41
N GLU A 9 -17.49 -5.72 -54.68
CA GLU A 9 -16.53 -6.47 -53.85
C GLU A 9 -16.31 -5.77 -52.50
N HIS A 10 -16.28 -4.44 -52.47
CA HIS A 10 -16.19 -3.69 -51.23
C HIS A 10 -17.42 -3.89 -50.34
N ASP A 11 -18.61 -3.86 -50.93
CA ASP A 11 -19.89 -4.05 -50.23
C ASP A 11 -20.05 -5.51 -49.76
N ALA A 12 -19.57 -6.48 -50.54
CA ALA A 12 -19.52 -7.90 -50.13
C ALA A 12 -18.56 -8.12 -48.96
N LEU A 13 -17.34 -7.56 -49.00
CA LEU A 13 -16.38 -7.61 -47.90
C LEU A 13 -16.90 -6.91 -46.63
N LEU A 14 -17.64 -5.81 -46.78
CA LEU A 14 -18.31 -5.12 -45.67
C LEU A 14 -19.47 -5.94 -45.09
N SER A 15 -20.22 -6.65 -45.94
CA SER A 15 -21.30 -7.55 -45.51
C SER A 15 -20.73 -8.76 -44.76
N GLU A 16 -19.71 -9.39 -45.32
CA GLU A 16 -19.02 -10.53 -44.75
C GLU A 16 -18.30 -10.16 -43.44
N ALA A 17 -17.70 -8.96 -43.36
CA ALA A 17 -17.15 -8.43 -42.12
C ALA A 17 -18.23 -8.12 -41.07
N LYS A 18 -19.40 -7.61 -41.49
CA LYS A 18 -20.55 -7.38 -40.59
C LYS A 18 -21.17 -8.67 -40.09
N GLU A 19 -21.30 -9.67 -40.96
CA GLU A 19 -21.78 -11.01 -40.60
C GLU A 19 -20.78 -11.74 -39.71
N THR A 20 -19.47 -11.56 -39.93
CA THR A 20 -18.41 -12.08 -39.05
C THR A 20 -18.43 -11.38 -37.68
N LEU A 21 -18.65 -10.05 -37.65
CA LEU A 21 -18.84 -9.27 -36.41
C LEU A 21 -20.13 -9.65 -35.67
N GLN A 22 -21.21 -9.97 -36.39
CA GLN A 22 -22.47 -10.45 -35.81
C GLN A 22 -22.38 -11.92 -35.35
N ALA A 23 -21.63 -12.77 -36.05
CA ALA A 23 -21.38 -14.15 -35.69
C ALA A 23 -20.37 -14.28 -34.52
N GLN A 24 -19.45 -13.32 -34.37
CA GLN A 24 -18.55 -13.20 -33.21
C GLN A 24 -19.15 -12.45 -32.02
N SER A 25 -20.38 -11.93 -32.15
CA SER A 25 -21.15 -11.37 -31.04
C SER A 25 -21.69 -12.49 -30.14
N SER A 26 -20.79 -13.25 -29.51
CA SER A 26 -21.08 -13.73 -28.16
C SER A 26 -21.36 -12.49 -27.33
N VAL A 27 -22.58 -12.38 -26.81
CA VAL A 27 -22.96 -11.24 -25.96
C VAL A 27 -22.02 -11.26 -24.76
N LEU A 28 -21.10 -10.30 -24.70
CA LEU A 28 -20.15 -10.13 -23.60
C LEU A 28 -20.93 -10.13 -22.28
N GLN A 29 -20.76 -11.19 -21.48
CA GLN A 29 -21.47 -11.36 -20.23
C GLN A 29 -20.80 -10.51 -19.14
N TRP A 30 -21.51 -9.48 -18.69
CA TRP A 30 -21.07 -8.62 -17.60
C TRP A 30 -21.59 -9.14 -16.25
N HIS A 31 -20.67 -9.38 -15.34
CA HIS A 31 -20.94 -9.70 -13.95
C HIS A 31 -20.84 -8.42 -13.13
N THR A 32 -21.88 -8.10 -12.36
CA THR A 32 -21.95 -6.85 -11.58
C THR A 32 -21.73 -7.13 -10.10
N LEU A 33 -20.79 -6.40 -9.50
CA LEU A 33 -20.52 -6.40 -8.06
C LEU A 33 -20.92 -5.04 -7.49
N HIS A 34 -21.73 -5.06 -6.43
CA HIS A 34 -22.10 -3.86 -5.69
C HIS A 34 -21.04 -3.59 -4.61
N CYS A 35 -20.40 -2.44 -4.71
CA CYS A 35 -19.30 -2.03 -3.86
C CYS A 35 -19.67 -0.81 -3.00
N GLU A 36 -19.10 -0.75 -1.80
CA GLU A 36 -19.23 0.35 -0.86
C GLU A 36 -17.87 0.72 -0.28
N LEU A 37 -17.62 2.01 -0.15
CA LEU A 37 -16.46 2.56 0.53
C LEU A 37 -16.71 2.59 2.03
N ILE A 38 -15.96 1.81 2.82
CA ILE A 38 -16.20 1.69 4.26
C ILE A 38 -15.25 2.56 5.11
N THR A 39 -14.14 3.02 4.55
CA THR A 39 -13.28 4.04 5.18
C THR A 39 -13.01 5.18 4.21
N PRO A 40 -12.75 6.41 4.70
CA PRO A 40 -12.53 7.55 3.83
C PRO A 40 -11.44 7.29 2.78
N MET A 41 -11.65 7.78 1.56
CA MET A 41 -10.68 7.66 0.48
C MET A 41 -9.91 8.97 0.32
N TYR A 42 -8.57 8.85 0.29
CA TYR A 42 -7.67 9.97 0.03
C TYR A 42 -7.19 9.97 -1.42
N GLY A 43 -7.36 11.08 -2.14
CA GLY A 43 -6.94 11.21 -3.53
C GLY A 43 -7.80 10.37 -4.48
N GLY A 44 -7.17 9.65 -5.42
CA GLY A 44 -7.87 8.82 -6.42
C GLY A 44 -8.14 9.53 -7.75
N GLY A 45 -7.95 10.86 -7.81
CA GLY A 45 -8.10 11.66 -9.02
C GLY A 45 -6.86 11.72 -9.94
N VAL A 46 -6.95 12.53 -11.01
CA VAL A 46 -5.84 12.78 -11.96
C VAL A 46 -4.77 13.59 -11.24
N ILE A 47 -5.24 14.56 -10.47
CA ILE A 47 -4.41 15.37 -9.60
C ILE A 47 -4.12 14.56 -8.36
N SER A 48 -2.83 14.31 -8.11
CA SER A 48 -2.37 13.67 -6.88
C SER A 48 -2.99 14.39 -5.67
N THR A 49 -3.40 13.63 -4.65
CA THR A 49 -4.00 14.13 -3.39
C THR A 49 -5.42 14.70 -3.46
N LYS A 50 -6.02 14.88 -4.65
CA LYS A 50 -7.41 15.35 -4.78
C LYS A 50 -8.35 14.22 -5.18
N VAL A 51 -9.57 14.26 -4.64
CA VAL A 51 -10.67 13.41 -5.08
C VAL A 51 -11.20 13.99 -6.40
N ASP A 52 -11.43 13.12 -7.38
CA ASP A 52 -12.07 13.50 -8.64
C ASP A 52 -13.58 13.32 -8.48
N GLU A 53 -14.33 14.42 -8.46
CA GLU A 53 -15.78 14.37 -8.22
C GLU A 53 -16.56 13.66 -9.33
N LYS A 54 -16.05 13.72 -10.57
CA LYS A 54 -16.72 13.13 -11.73
C LYS A 54 -16.40 11.66 -11.87
N MET A 55 -15.17 11.27 -11.54
CA MET A 55 -14.73 9.88 -11.57
C MET A 55 -13.94 9.52 -10.29
N PRO A 56 -14.62 9.42 -9.13
CA PRO A 56 -13.94 9.16 -7.86
C PRO A 56 -13.25 7.79 -7.85
N ILE A 57 -13.86 6.81 -8.50
CA ILE A 57 -13.37 5.43 -8.60
C ILE A 57 -13.01 5.12 -10.05
N ARG A 58 -11.80 4.60 -10.26
CA ARG A 58 -11.24 4.36 -11.58
C ARG A 58 -11.03 2.87 -11.84
N ALA A 59 -11.59 2.38 -12.94
CA ALA A 59 -11.39 1.00 -13.38
C ALA A 59 -9.91 0.66 -13.58
N SER A 60 -9.10 1.62 -14.08
CA SER A 60 -7.65 1.44 -14.25
C SER A 60 -6.90 1.28 -12.92
N ALA A 61 -7.28 2.03 -11.89
CA ALA A 61 -6.71 1.90 -10.56
C ALA A 61 -7.09 0.55 -9.92
N ILE A 62 -8.36 0.15 -10.04
CA ILE A 62 -8.82 -1.19 -9.60
C ILE A 62 -8.04 -2.28 -10.35
N ARG A 63 -7.87 -2.17 -11.67
CA ARG A 63 -7.07 -3.12 -12.46
C ARG A 63 -5.66 -3.28 -11.89
N GLY A 64 -4.97 -2.19 -11.57
CA GLY A 64 -3.63 -2.23 -10.98
C GLY A 64 -3.60 -2.94 -9.61
N GLN A 65 -4.61 -2.70 -8.77
CA GLN A 65 -4.76 -3.39 -7.47
C GLN A 65 -5.05 -4.88 -7.66
N LEU A 66 -5.94 -5.25 -8.59
CA LEU A 66 -6.26 -6.64 -8.88
C LEU A 66 -5.04 -7.39 -9.43
N ARG A 67 -4.23 -6.77 -10.30
CA ARG A 67 -2.96 -7.33 -10.76
C ARG A 67 -2.00 -7.61 -9.61
N PHE A 68 -1.93 -6.72 -8.61
CA PHE A 68 -1.12 -6.93 -7.41
C PHE A 68 -1.59 -8.14 -6.60
N TRP A 69 -2.89 -8.23 -6.29
CA TRP A 69 -3.44 -9.36 -5.56
C TRP A 69 -3.32 -10.67 -6.35
N TRP A 70 -3.59 -10.62 -7.66
CA TRP A 70 -3.42 -11.76 -8.55
C TRP A 70 -1.99 -12.30 -8.54
N ARG A 71 -0.96 -11.44 -8.63
CA ARG A 71 0.46 -11.89 -8.54
C ARG A 71 0.76 -12.60 -7.24
N LEU A 72 0.20 -12.10 -6.14
CA LEU A 72 0.42 -12.64 -4.82
C LEU A 72 -0.22 -14.03 -4.68
N LEU A 73 -1.44 -14.22 -5.18
CA LEU A 73 -2.10 -15.53 -5.24
C LEU A 73 -1.45 -16.47 -6.26
N ALA A 74 -1.03 -15.96 -7.41
CA ALA A 74 -0.28 -16.73 -8.41
C ALA A 74 0.98 -17.33 -7.81
N LYS A 75 1.70 -16.57 -6.97
CA LYS A 75 2.88 -17.08 -6.26
C LYS A 75 2.54 -18.05 -5.14
N HIS A 76 1.59 -17.71 -4.26
CA HIS A 76 1.41 -18.42 -2.99
C HIS A 76 0.32 -19.49 -3.00
N GLN A 77 -0.73 -19.29 -3.78
CA GLN A 77 -1.88 -20.18 -3.82
C GLN A 77 -1.79 -21.17 -5.00
N TRP A 78 -1.39 -20.68 -6.18
CA TRP A 78 -1.39 -21.50 -7.41
C TRP A 78 0.01 -21.92 -7.86
N ASN A 79 1.06 -21.40 -7.21
CA ASN A 79 2.47 -21.70 -7.49
C ASN A 79 2.79 -21.64 -9.00
N LEU A 80 2.37 -20.58 -9.67
CA LEU A 80 2.66 -20.37 -11.09
C LEU A 80 4.16 -20.15 -11.28
N GLU A 81 4.74 -20.80 -12.28
CA GLU A 81 6.17 -20.71 -12.58
C GLU A 81 6.53 -19.37 -13.22
N ASP A 82 5.90 -19.04 -14.36
CA ASP A 82 6.11 -17.78 -15.08
C ASP A 82 4.95 -16.79 -14.83
N ILE A 83 4.96 -16.19 -13.64
CA ILE A 83 3.93 -15.22 -13.21
C ILE A 83 3.87 -14.03 -14.17
N ALA A 84 5.00 -13.57 -14.70
CA ALA A 84 5.05 -12.39 -15.56
C ALA A 84 4.34 -12.65 -16.90
N LYS A 85 4.63 -13.77 -17.55
CA LYS A 85 3.97 -14.18 -18.79
C LYS A 85 2.48 -14.44 -18.60
N ALA A 86 2.11 -15.15 -17.52
CA ALA A 86 0.71 -15.39 -17.20
C ALA A 86 -0.05 -14.09 -16.89
N GLU A 87 0.57 -13.14 -16.17
CA GLU A 87 -0.02 -11.81 -15.93
C GLU A 87 -0.24 -11.04 -17.23
N GLN A 88 0.75 -11.02 -18.14
CA GLN A 88 0.66 -10.34 -19.43
C GLN A 88 -0.46 -10.92 -20.29
N LYS A 89 -0.58 -12.25 -20.34
CA LYS A 89 -1.63 -12.94 -21.10
C LYS A 89 -3.02 -12.65 -20.54
N LEU A 90 -3.21 -12.64 -19.22
CA LEU A 90 -4.49 -12.38 -18.58
C LEU A 90 -4.88 -10.88 -18.60
N TRP A 91 -3.98 -10.03 -18.12
CA TRP A 91 -4.26 -8.61 -17.86
C TRP A 91 -3.81 -7.69 -18.98
N GLY A 92 -3.13 -8.22 -19.99
CA GLY A 92 -2.49 -7.45 -21.06
C GLY A 92 -1.18 -6.82 -20.60
N GLY A 93 -0.41 -6.33 -21.56
CA GLY A 93 0.84 -5.64 -21.29
C GLY A 93 1.41 -4.99 -22.55
N MET A 94 2.32 -4.05 -22.35
CA MET A 94 3.14 -3.55 -23.45
C MET A 94 4.04 -4.66 -23.96
N GLY A 95 4.24 -4.75 -25.26
CA GLY A 95 5.29 -5.59 -25.80
C GLY A 95 6.66 -5.07 -25.38
N ILE A 96 7.62 -5.97 -25.26
CA ILE A 96 9.02 -5.63 -24.94
C ILE A 96 9.76 -5.51 -26.27
N GLY A 97 10.42 -4.38 -26.51
CA GLY A 97 11.13 -4.12 -27.78
C GLY A 97 10.14 -3.89 -28.93
N ASP A 98 10.33 -4.63 -30.03
CA ASP A 98 9.52 -4.51 -31.26
C ASP A 98 8.26 -5.39 -31.26
N ALA A 99 7.96 -6.07 -30.16
CA ALA A 99 6.74 -6.86 -30.04
C ALA A 99 5.50 -5.95 -29.86
N ASP A 100 4.40 -6.29 -30.54
CA ASP A 100 3.13 -5.60 -30.34
C ASP A 100 2.59 -5.79 -28.91
N GLY A 101 1.86 -4.79 -28.42
CA GLY A 101 1.17 -4.86 -27.14
C GLY A 101 0.11 -5.96 -27.11
N GLN A 102 -0.04 -6.63 -25.97
CA GLN A 102 -1.05 -7.66 -25.79
C GLN A 102 -2.29 -7.08 -25.10
N ALA A 103 -3.45 -7.23 -25.74
CA ALA A 103 -4.74 -6.91 -25.14
C ALA A 103 -5.07 -7.89 -24.00
N GLY A 104 -5.57 -7.35 -22.88
CA GLY A 104 -5.98 -8.17 -21.74
C GLY A 104 -7.32 -8.86 -21.97
N GLN A 105 -7.49 -10.01 -21.32
CA GLN A 105 -8.69 -10.86 -21.40
C GLN A 105 -9.80 -10.44 -20.42
N VAL A 106 -9.48 -9.60 -19.43
CA VAL A 106 -10.41 -9.09 -18.42
C VAL A 106 -10.78 -7.65 -18.72
N LEU A 107 -12.08 -7.37 -18.81
CA LEU A 107 -12.64 -6.03 -18.94
C LEU A 107 -13.23 -5.59 -17.60
N LEU A 108 -12.93 -4.35 -17.20
CA LEU A 108 -13.46 -3.74 -15.98
C LEU A 108 -14.17 -2.44 -16.32
N ARG A 109 -15.33 -2.22 -15.70
CA ARG A 109 -16.08 -0.97 -15.82
C ARG A 109 -16.63 -0.56 -14.46
N VAL A 110 -16.62 0.73 -14.18
CA VAL A 110 -17.28 1.32 -13.01
C VAL A 110 -18.54 2.04 -13.48
N LYS A 111 -19.69 1.76 -12.85
CA LYS A 111 -20.99 2.37 -13.15
C LYS A 111 -21.73 2.72 -11.86
N ASN A 112 -22.85 3.44 -12.01
CA ASN A 112 -23.83 3.69 -10.96
C ASN A 112 -23.21 4.22 -9.65
N CYS A 113 -22.30 5.18 -9.79
CA CYS A 113 -21.68 5.86 -8.65
C CYS A 113 -22.71 6.74 -7.94
N SER A 114 -22.78 6.60 -6.62
CA SER A 114 -23.51 7.54 -5.76
C SER A 114 -22.91 8.96 -5.80
N LYS A 115 -23.64 9.95 -5.28
CA LYS A 115 -23.12 11.33 -5.18
C LYS A 115 -21.94 11.36 -4.20
N PRO A 116 -20.76 11.87 -4.59
CA PRO A 116 -19.63 11.95 -3.66
C PRO A 116 -19.89 12.95 -2.54
N ASN A 117 -19.63 12.54 -1.29
CA ASN A 117 -19.55 13.44 -0.14
C ASN A 117 -18.07 13.70 0.18
N ILE A 118 -17.58 14.90 -0.09
CA ILE A 118 -16.18 15.27 0.03
C ILE A 118 -16.05 16.35 1.10
N GLU A 119 -15.23 16.09 2.12
CA GLU A 119 -15.07 16.97 3.28
C GLU A 119 -13.61 17.01 3.73
N ALA A 120 -13.17 18.17 4.24
CA ALA A 120 -11.88 18.29 4.90
C ALA A 120 -11.82 17.41 6.16
N TRP A 121 -10.75 16.63 6.30
CA TRP A 121 -10.61 15.71 7.44
C TRP A 121 -10.18 16.40 8.74
N ALA A 122 -9.72 17.66 8.66
CA ALA A 122 -9.22 18.44 9.78
C ALA A 122 -9.32 19.94 9.50
N ARG A 123 -9.21 20.75 10.57
CA ARG A 123 -9.15 22.22 10.51
C ARG A 123 -8.00 22.74 11.35
N TYR A 124 -7.48 23.91 11.01
CA TYR A 124 -6.52 24.62 11.86
C TYR A 124 -7.27 25.56 12.80
N LEU A 125 -7.14 25.32 14.12
CA LEU A 125 -7.75 26.15 15.16
C LEU A 125 -6.68 26.80 16.04
N PRO A 126 -6.88 28.04 16.50
CA PRO A 126 -5.91 28.72 17.36
C PRO A 126 -5.89 28.11 18.76
N ASN A 127 -4.69 27.95 19.33
CA ASN A 127 -4.51 27.62 20.72
C ASN A 127 -4.48 28.88 21.60
N HIS A 128 -4.33 28.71 22.92
CA HIS A 128 -4.21 29.82 23.88
C HIS A 128 -3.08 30.83 23.60
N LYS A 129 -2.10 30.46 22.77
CA LYS A 129 -0.97 31.32 22.35
C LYS A 129 -1.12 31.82 20.91
N GLN A 130 -2.33 31.78 20.34
CA GLN A 130 -2.66 32.17 18.96
C GLN A 130 -1.90 31.39 17.86
N LYS A 131 -1.28 30.25 18.20
CA LYS A 131 -0.72 29.34 17.19
C LYS A 131 -1.78 28.38 16.70
N LEU A 132 -1.80 28.13 15.40
CA LEU A 132 -2.73 27.20 14.78
C LEU A 132 -2.30 25.75 15.04
N ILE A 133 -3.25 24.94 15.49
CA ILE A 133 -3.09 23.50 15.72
C ILE A 133 -4.06 22.75 14.82
N LEU A 134 -3.56 21.69 14.19
CA LEU A 134 -4.38 20.78 13.40
C LEU A 134 -5.36 20.04 14.32
N THR A 135 -6.65 20.22 14.07
CA THR A 135 -7.76 19.62 14.81
C THR A 135 -8.52 18.69 13.86
N PRO A 136 -8.31 17.37 13.94
CA PRO A 136 -9.00 16.39 13.11
C PRO A 136 -10.50 16.34 13.40
N GLU A 137 -11.29 16.08 12.37
CA GLU A 137 -12.70 15.74 12.50
C GLU A 137 -12.86 14.35 13.14
N LYS A 138 -13.95 14.16 13.90
CA LYS A 138 -14.20 12.91 14.65
C LYS A 138 -14.22 11.66 13.77
N TRP A 139 -14.62 11.80 12.52
CA TRP A 139 -14.73 10.70 11.55
C TRP A 139 -13.39 10.33 10.88
N ALA A 140 -12.34 11.12 11.08
CA ALA A 140 -11.01 10.90 10.50
C ALA A 140 -9.87 11.29 11.46
N ASN A 141 -10.05 11.08 12.78
CA ASN A 141 -9.02 11.35 13.79
C ASN A 141 -7.88 10.32 13.78
N VAL A 142 -7.15 10.27 12.66
CA VAL A 142 -5.98 9.41 12.45
C VAL A 142 -4.83 10.20 11.79
N PRO A 143 -4.30 11.25 12.45
CA PRO A 143 -3.27 12.13 11.87
C PRO A 143 -2.04 11.37 11.36
N TYR A 144 -1.68 10.24 11.99
CA TYR A 144 -0.57 9.41 11.54
C TYR A 144 -0.75 8.86 10.12
N ALA A 145 -1.96 8.39 9.78
CA ALA A 145 -2.27 7.92 8.42
C ALA A 145 -2.47 9.09 7.44
N LEU A 146 -2.99 10.22 7.93
CA LEU A 146 -3.35 11.41 7.15
C LEU A 146 -2.28 12.52 7.16
N PHE A 147 -1.07 12.25 7.64
CA PHE A 147 0.00 13.26 7.74
C PHE A 147 0.22 14.01 6.42
N PRO A 148 0.26 13.35 5.25
CA PRO A 148 0.43 14.05 3.96
C PRO A 148 -0.82 14.75 3.42
N ALA A 149 -1.91 14.76 4.19
CA ALA A 149 -3.15 15.49 3.92
C ALA A 149 -3.35 16.67 4.89
N GLN A 150 -2.41 16.94 5.80
CA GLN A 150 -2.57 17.96 6.85
C GLN A 150 -2.46 19.42 6.35
N GLY A 151 -2.13 19.63 5.08
CA GLY A 151 -1.80 20.96 4.56
C GLY A 151 -0.48 21.50 5.13
N LYS A 152 -0.32 22.83 5.10
CA LYS A 152 0.91 23.54 5.51
C LYS A 152 0.59 24.84 6.24
N LEU A 153 1.39 25.13 7.24
CA LEU A 153 1.41 26.41 7.95
C LEU A 153 2.66 27.20 7.58
N ARG A 154 2.53 28.53 7.53
CA ARG A 154 3.64 29.47 7.39
C ARG A 154 3.76 30.38 8.62
N ASN A 155 4.72 31.31 8.59
CA ASN A 155 4.94 32.30 9.65
C ASN A 155 5.02 31.69 11.07
N LYS A 156 5.80 30.61 11.22
CA LYS A 156 6.00 29.89 12.49
C LYS A 156 4.70 29.34 13.11
N GLY A 157 3.69 29.05 12.27
CA GLY A 157 2.46 28.38 12.66
C GLY A 157 1.29 29.31 12.98
N THR A 158 1.32 30.56 12.52
CA THR A 158 0.23 31.54 12.73
C THR A 158 -0.68 31.71 11.52
N GLU A 159 -0.26 31.27 10.34
CA GLU A 159 -1.01 31.43 9.09
C GLU A 159 -1.07 30.11 8.33
N ILE A 160 -2.20 29.88 7.66
CA ILE A 160 -2.41 28.72 6.78
C ILE A 160 -1.85 29.05 5.40
N GLU A 161 -0.91 28.24 4.93
CA GLU A 161 -0.41 28.28 3.54
C GLU A 161 -1.25 27.35 2.65
N GLU A 162 -1.56 26.16 3.17
CA GLU A 162 -2.33 25.13 2.48
C GLU A 162 -3.28 24.49 3.49
N ASN A 163 -4.58 24.49 3.17
CA ASN A 163 -5.59 23.86 4.04
C ASN A 163 -5.40 22.34 4.10
N PRO A 164 -5.83 21.67 5.18
CA PRO A 164 -5.96 20.23 5.19
C PRO A 164 -6.81 19.75 4.00
N HIS A 165 -6.39 18.67 3.36
CA HIS A 165 -7.02 18.18 2.14
C HIS A 165 -8.40 17.59 2.42
N GLU A 166 -9.19 17.47 1.37
CA GLU A 166 -10.51 16.85 1.42
C GLU A 166 -10.44 15.37 1.09
N LEU A 167 -11.28 14.57 1.74
CA LEU A 167 -11.40 13.14 1.54
C LEU A 167 -12.83 12.81 1.08
N LEU A 168 -12.98 11.75 0.30
CA LEU A 168 -14.29 11.17 0.03
C LEU A 168 -14.71 10.36 1.27
N ARG A 169 -15.88 10.69 1.85
CA ARG A 169 -16.43 10.04 3.04
C ARG A 169 -16.83 8.58 2.73
N GLU A 170 -16.87 7.75 3.77
CA GLU A 170 -17.47 6.43 3.72
C GLU A 170 -18.94 6.45 3.28
N GLY A 171 -19.48 5.30 2.87
CA GLY A 171 -20.82 5.15 2.34
C GLY A 171 -20.95 5.44 0.84
N PHE A 172 -19.87 5.85 0.17
CA PHE A 172 -19.87 5.99 -1.29
C PHE A 172 -20.01 4.62 -1.97
N THR A 173 -21.05 4.44 -2.77
CA THR A 173 -21.35 3.19 -3.48
C THR A 173 -21.12 3.30 -4.99
N TRP A 174 -20.78 2.17 -5.61
CA TRP A 174 -20.66 2.02 -7.06
C TRP A 174 -20.86 0.55 -7.48
N GLU A 175 -21.04 0.34 -8.79
CA GLU A 175 -21.02 -0.99 -9.40
C GLU A 175 -19.70 -1.22 -10.12
N LEU A 176 -19.01 -2.32 -9.76
CA LEU A 176 -17.88 -2.84 -10.51
C LEU A 176 -18.39 -3.95 -11.43
N GLN A 177 -18.36 -3.70 -12.75
CA GLN A 177 -18.69 -4.69 -13.76
C GLN A 177 -17.41 -5.37 -14.28
N VAL A 178 -17.43 -6.70 -14.33
CA VAL A 178 -16.35 -7.56 -14.82
C VAL A 178 -16.87 -8.40 -15.96
N ALA A 179 -16.13 -8.43 -17.07
CA ALA A 179 -16.42 -9.34 -18.18
C ALA A 179 -15.12 -9.98 -18.68
N PHE A 180 -15.25 -11.17 -19.26
CA PHE A 180 -14.14 -11.92 -19.83
C PHE A 180 -14.31 -12.01 -21.35
N LEU A 181 -13.21 -11.84 -22.08
CA LEU A 181 -13.22 -12.06 -23.53
C LEU A 181 -13.32 -13.57 -23.83
N PRO A 182 -14.05 -14.00 -24.89
CA PRO A 182 -14.19 -15.42 -25.23
C PRO A 182 -12.86 -16.16 -25.40
N SER A 183 -11.82 -15.46 -25.85
CA SER A 183 -10.47 -15.99 -25.99
C SER A 183 -9.83 -16.46 -24.68
N ILE A 184 -10.36 -16.10 -23.51
CA ILE A 184 -9.84 -16.54 -22.20
C ILE A 184 -9.88 -18.07 -22.06
N GLU A 185 -10.84 -18.75 -22.69
CA GLU A 185 -10.95 -20.22 -22.68
C GLU A 185 -9.79 -20.88 -23.43
N GLN A 186 -9.32 -20.26 -24.52
CA GLN A 186 -8.15 -20.75 -25.27
C GLN A 186 -6.87 -20.57 -24.45
N VAL A 187 -6.77 -19.45 -23.73
CA VAL A 187 -5.63 -19.16 -22.84
C VAL A 187 -5.53 -20.17 -21.68
N LYS A 188 -6.66 -20.70 -21.21
CA LYS A 188 -6.72 -21.73 -20.14
C LYS A 188 -5.85 -22.95 -20.44
N ASN A 189 -5.74 -23.36 -21.71
CA ASN A 189 -5.10 -24.61 -22.09
C ASN A 189 -3.57 -24.50 -22.30
N GLU A 190 -3.02 -23.28 -22.44
CA GLU A 190 -1.60 -23.09 -22.81
C GLU A 190 -0.66 -22.91 -21.62
N LEU A 191 -1.13 -22.33 -20.51
CA LEU A 191 -0.26 -21.81 -19.43
C LEU A 191 -0.54 -22.41 -18.06
N LEU A 192 -1.65 -23.13 -17.90
CA LEU A 192 -2.08 -23.66 -16.62
C LEU A 192 -1.88 -25.18 -16.60
N LYS A 193 -1.35 -25.69 -15.49
CA LYS A 193 -1.35 -27.14 -15.22
C LYS A 193 -2.80 -27.60 -15.06
N SER A 194 -3.11 -28.86 -15.37
CA SER A 194 -4.48 -29.40 -15.32
C SER A 194 -5.18 -29.23 -13.97
N GLU A 195 -4.41 -29.13 -12.88
CA GLU A 195 -4.90 -28.93 -11.51
C GLU A 195 -5.08 -27.45 -11.11
N GLN A 196 -4.62 -26.50 -11.92
CA GLN A 196 -4.70 -25.08 -11.61
C GLN A 196 -6.08 -24.50 -11.97
N PRO A 197 -6.61 -23.57 -11.14
CA PRO A 197 -7.90 -22.96 -11.41
C PRO A 197 -7.86 -22.11 -12.69
N SER A 198 -9.00 -22.02 -13.39
CA SER A 198 -9.15 -21.18 -14.58
C SER A 198 -8.82 -19.72 -14.28
N PHE A 199 -8.41 -18.96 -15.31
CA PHE A 199 -8.15 -17.52 -15.14
C PHE A 199 -9.36 -16.74 -14.60
N GLU A 200 -10.59 -17.12 -14.96
CA GLU A 200 -11.79 -16.52 -14.40
C GLU A 200 -11.86 -16.73 -12.88
N THR A 201 -11.64 -17.97 -12.42
CA THR A 201 -11.58 -18.30 -10.99
C THR A 201 -10.48 -17.50 -10.30
N GLN A 202 -9.31 -17.39 -10.93
CA GLN A 202 -8.20 -16.59 -10.40
C GLN A 202 -8.55 -15.11 -10.27
N VAL A 203 -9.30 -14.54 -11.22
CA VAL A 203 -9.76 -13.14 -11.17
C VAL A 203 -10.77 -12.96 -10.05
N TRP A 204 -11.72 -13.88 -9.88
CA TRP A 204 -12.69 -13.83 -8.78
C TRP A 204 -12.02 -13.92 -7.40
N GLU A 205 -11.08 -14.84 -7.22
CA GLU A 205 -10.27 -14.91 -5.99
C GLU A 205 -9.45 -13.63 -5.78
N SER A 206 -8.89 -13.04 -6.86
CA SER A 206 -8.16 -11.76 -6.75
C SER A 206 -9.06 -10.62 -6.29
N ILE A 207 -10.32 -10.57 -6.76
CA ILE A 207 -11.32 -9.61 -6.29
C ILE A 207 -11.70 -9.89 -4.83
N ARG A 208 -11.85 -11.15 -4.44
CA ARG A 208 -12.13 -11.55 -3.06
C ARG A 208 -11.03 -11.06 -2.12
N TRP A 209 -9.76 -11.33 -2.43
CA TRP A 209 -8.60 -10.84 -1.67
C TRP A 209 -8.49 -9.32 -1.66
N TRP A 210 -8.70 -8.66 -2.80
CA TRP A 210 -8.71 -7.20 -2.86
C TRP A 210 -9.83 -6.59 -2.00
N SER A 211 -11.03 -7.17 -1.97
CA SER A 211 -12.12 -6.68 -1.11
C SER A 211 -11.82 -6.87 0.38
N ASN A 212 -11.07 -7.92 0.75
CA ASN A 212 -10.73 -8.23 2.15
C ASN A 212 -9.47 -7.58 2.66
N PHE A 213 -8.54 -7.14 1.80
CA PHE A 213 -7.25 -6.59 2.24
C PHE A 213 -6.75 -5.40 1.42
N GLY A 214 -7.39 -5.10 0.29
CA GLY A 214 -7.07 -3.97 -0.56
C GLY A 214 -7.89 -2.71 -0.25
N GLY A 215 -7.92 -1.82 -1.24
CA GLY A 215 -8.67 -0.57 -1.19
C GLY A 215 -8.50 0.24 -2.48
N VAL A 216 -9.07 1.45 -2.47
CA VAL A 216 -9.01 2.46 -3.54
C VAL A 216 -8.38 3.76 -3.03
N GLY A 217 -7.82 4.56 -3.95
CA GLY A 217 -7.13 5.80 -3.60
C GLY A 217 -5.74 5.59 -3.00
N ALA A 218 -5.27 6.57 -2.23
CA ALA A 218 -3.94 6.59 -1.63
C ALA A 218 -3.95 6.01 -0.22
N ARG A 219 -2.80 5.46 0.21
CA ARG A 219 -2.56 4.94 1.56
C ARG A 219 -3.48 3.77 1.97
N THR A 220 -3.89 2.95 1.01
CA THR A 220 -4.69 1.74 1.24
C THR A 220 -4.09 0.80 2.27
N ARG A 221 -2.76 0.68 2.33
CA ARG A 221 -2.05 -0.11 3.36
C ARG A 221 -2.11 0.46 4.78
N ARG A 222 -2.66 1.67 4.96
CA ARG A 222 -2.97 2.28 6.27
C ARG A 222 -4.48 2.33 6.51
N GLY A 223 -5.27 1.59 5.73
CA GLY A 223 -6.70 1.40 5.92
C GLY A 223 -7.59 2.46 5.31
N LEU A 224 -7.03 3.43 4.56
CA LEU A 224 -7.82 4.40 3.79
C LEU A 224 -8.39 3.74 2.53
N GLY A 225 -9.61 4.14 2.16
CA GLY A 225 -10.32 3.67 0.98
C GLY A 225 -10.59 2.15 0.98
N ALA A 226 -10.79 1.55 2.14
CA ALA A 226 -11.18 0.15 2.24
C ALA A 226 -12.56 -0.05 1.60
N VAL A 227 -12.72 -1.17 0.89
CA VAL A 227 -13.91 -1.48 0.11
C VAL A 227 -14.61 -2.70 0.69
N GLN A 228 -15.94 -2.68 0.69
CA GLN A 228 -16.79 -3.84 0.90
C GLN A 228 -17.53 -4.17 -0.39
N ILE A 229 -17.68 -5.46 -0.67
CA ILE A 229 -18.47 -5.96 -1.79
C ILE A 229 -19.61 -6.78 -1.20
N GLN A 230 -20.82 -6.59 -1.71
CA GLN A 230 -21.98 -7.39 -1.33
C GLN A 230 -21.81 -8.82 -1.84
N GLN A 231 -22.12 -9.80 -0.98
CA GLN A 231 -22.15 -11.20 -1.39
C GLN A 231 -23.24 -11.42 -2.44
N ASN A 232 -22.97 -12.29 -3.40
CA ASN A 232 -23.95 -12.71 -4.40
C ASN A 232 -23.67 -14.18 -4.80
N GLN A 233 -24.45 -14.71 -5.74
CA GLN A 233 -24.39 -16.11 -6.16
C GLN A 233 -23.02 -16.60 -6.66
N PHE A 234 -22.12 -15.69 -7.07
CA PHE A 234 -20.79 -16.04 -7.61
C PHE A 234 -19.63 -15.36 -6.84
N PHE A 235 -19.92 -14.67 -5.73
CA PHE A 235 -18.91 -13.96 -4.94
C PHE A 235 -19.11 -14.19 -3.43
N THR A 236 -18.17 -14.91 -2.82
CA THR A 236 -18.07 -15.09 -1.38
C THR A 236 -17.16 -14.02 -0.78
N LYS A 237 -17.62 -13.37 0.30
CA LYS A 237 -16.93 -12.19 0.83
C LYS A 237 -15.76 -12.55 1.74
N ILE A 238 -15.83 -13.60 2.54
CA ILE A 238 -15.00 -13.67 3.76
C ILE A 238 -13.77 -14.52 3.51
N ILE A 239 -12.59 -14.05 3.94
CA ILE A 239 -11.35 -14.84 3.98
C ILE A 239 -11.01 -15.10 5.43
N SER A 240 -11.02 -16.38 5.83
CA SER A 240 -10.71 -16.81 7.19
C SER A 240 -9.24 -16.61 7.54
N LYS A 241 -8.94 -16.60 8.85
CA LYS A 241 -7.56 -16.58 9.35
C LYS A 241 -6.73 -17.75 8.79
N ASP A 242 -7.31 -18.95 8.79
CA ASP A 242 -6.65 -20.16 8.32
C ASP A 242 -6.32 -20.11 6.82
N GLU A 243 -7.16 -19.48 6.01
CA GLU A 243 -6.85 -19.22 4.60
C GLU A 243 -5.64 -18.31 4.43
N VAL A 244 -5.53 -17.26 5.25
CA VAL A 244 -4.38 -16.34 5.22
C VAL A 244 -3.09 -17.05 5.62
N GLU A 245 -3.13 -17.81 6.70
CA GLU A 245 -1.96 -18.51 7.24
C GLU A 245 -1.48 -19.63 6.33
N ARG A 246 -2.41 -20.34 5.64
CA ARG A 246 -2.05 -21.35 4.62
C ARG A 246 -1.25 -20.79 3.45
N LEU A 247 -1.39 -19.50 3.13
CA LEU A 247 -0.59 -18.83 2.10
C LEU A 247 0.78 -18.33 2.62
N GLY A 248 1.09 -18.55 3.90
CA GLY A 248 2.33 -18.11 4.53
C GLY A 248 2.32 -16.65 4.98
N PHE A 249 1.15 -15.99 5.02
CA PHE A 249 1.01 -14.64 5.56
C PHE A 249 0.64 -14.68 7.03
N CYS A 250 0.99 -13.62 7.76
CA CYS A 250 0.64 -13.50 9.17
C CYS A 250 -0.52 -12.51 9.33
N VAL A 251 -1.51 -12.86 10.15
CA VAL A 251 -2.66 -11.99 10.42
C VAL A 251 -2.98 -11.97 11.92
N GLN A 252 -3.29 -10.78 12.41
CA GLN A 252 -3.82 -10.57 13.75
C GLN A 252 -5.09 -9.73 13.66
N MET A 253 -6.11 -10.15 14.41
CA MET A 253 -7.39 -9.46 14.52
C MET A 253 -7.66 -9.11 15.98
N LYS A 254 -8.34 -7.99 16.19
CA LYS A 254 -8.80 -7.56 17.50
C LYS A 254 -10.19 -6.96 17.40
N VAL A 255 -11.11 -7.47 18.23
CA VAL A 255 -12.44 -6.89 18.41
C VAL A 255 -12.27 -5.58 19.18
N VAL A 256 -12.79 -4.50 18.62
CA VAL A 256 -12.94 -3.22 19.33
C VAL A 256 -14.31 -3.21 20.02
N SER A 257 -14.42 -2.56 21.18
CA SER A 257 -15.64 -2.58 22.03
C SER A 257 -16.92 -2.11 21.32
N SER A 258 -16.77 -1.29 20.29
CA SER A 258 -17.82 -0.79 19.42
C SER A 258 -17.81 -1.54 18.09
N ASN A 259 -18.94 -2.08 17.64
CA ASN A 259 -19.04 -2.72 16.32
C ASN A 259 -19.03 -1.69 15.17
N SER A 260 -17.93 -0.94 15.02
CA SER A 260 -17.80 0.25 14.18
C SER A 260 -16.57 0.15 13.28
N VAL A 261 -16.79 0.33 11.98
CA VAL A 261 -15.72 0.36 10.97
C VAL A 261 -14.65 1.38 11.33
N TYR A 262 -15.07 2.59 11.69
CA TYR A 262 -14.16 3.68 12.00
C TYR A 262 -13.29 3.35 13.21
N GLN A 263 -13.87 2.84 14.30
CA GLN A 263 -13.11 2.52 15.51
C GLN A 263 -12.16 1.34 15.30
N SER A 264 -12.56 0.33 14.51
CA SER A 264 -11.67 -0.76 14.07
C SER A 264 -10.48 -0.24 13.26
N TRP A 265 -10.72 0.68 12.33
CA TRP A 265 -9.65 1.31 11.56
C TRP A 265 -8.74 2.19 12.44
N GLU A 266 -9.34 3.05 13.26
CA GLU A 266 -8.65 3.98 14.15
C GLU A 266 -7.70 3.23 15.11
N TYR A 267 -8.17 2.12 15.68
CA TYR A 267 -7.37 1.27 16.55
C TYR A 267 -6.08 0.78 15.86
N ALA A 268 -6.17 0.28 14.62
CA ALA A 268 -5.02 -0.21 13.87
C ALA A 268 -3.99 0.90 13.59
N VAL A 269 -4.46 2.07 13.18
CA VAL A 269 -3.58 3.21 12.90
C VAL A 269 -2.90 3.70 14.18
N LYS A 270 -3.64 3.85 15.28
CA LYS A 270 -3.09 4.27 16.58
C LYS A 270 -2.12 3.24 17.14
N ALA A 271 -2.37 1.94 16.97
CA ALA A 271 -1.42 0.90 17.38
C ALA A 271 -0.10 1.03 16.61
N LEU A 272 -0.14 1.20 15.29
CA LEU A 272 1.07 1.40 14.48
C LEU A 272 1.81 2.69 14.82
N GLU A 273 1.07 3.79 15.02
CA GLU A 273 1.62 5.05 15.49
C GLU A 273 2.34 4.88 16.82
N LYS A 274 1.69 4.20 17.78
CA LYS A 274 2.28 4.02 19.11
C LYS A 274 3.55 3.17 19.08
N PHE A 275 3.51 2.13 18.26
CA PHE A 275 4.64 1.24 18.05
C PHE A 275 5.84 1.96 17.42
N ARG A 276 5.60 2.73 16.35
CA ARG A 276 6.69 3.38 15.57
C ARG A 276 7.11 4.73 16.12
N GLN A 277 6.21 5.48 16.74
CA GLN A 277 6.45 6.84 17.20
C GLN A 277 6.36 6.98 18.72
N ILE A 278 5.19 6.84 19.36
CA ILE A 278 4.95 7.26 20.77
C ILE A 278 4.36 6.16 21.66
N GLY A 279 4.86 5.98 22.86
CA GLY A 279 4.56 4.84 23.73
C GLY A 279 5.77 3.95 23.79
N VAL A 280 5.75 2.79 23.12
CA VAL A 280 6.93 1.92 23.07
C VAL A 280 8.03 2.51 22.16
N GLY A 281 7.65 3.21 21.08
CA GLY A 281 8.60 3.82 20.14
C GLY A 281 9.41 4.99 20.71
N ARG A 282 8.82 5.79 21.61
CA ARG A 282 9.44 6.88 22.39
C ARG A 282 8.48 7.29 23.51
N ASN A 283 8.94 7.91 24.60
CA ASN A 283 8.04 8.27 25.72
C ASN A 283 7.03 9.38 25.32
N ASP A 284 7.53 10.42 24.66
CA ASP A 284 6.75 11.56 24.16
C ASP A 284 7.44 12.22 22.94
N HIS A 285 6.79 13.16 22.27
CA HIS A 285 7.33 13.83 21.07
C HIS A 285 8.66 14.58 21.30
N SER A 286 9.01 14.93 22.54
CA SER A 286 10.26 15.60 22.90
C SER A 286 11.39 14.62 23.25
N SER A 287 11.04 13.38 23.61
CA SER A 287 11.99 12.34 23.99
C SER A 287 12.71 11.69 22.79
N ARG A 288 13.90 11.13 23.06
CA ARG A 288 14.65 10.34 22.06
C ARG A 288 13.94 9.02 21.75
N SER A 289 13.97 8.63 20.48
CA SER A 289 13.48 7.34 19.97
C SER A 289 14.10 6.16 20.73
N HIS A 290 13.33 5.08 20.91
CA HIS A 290 13.84 3.77 21.32
C HIS A 290 14.26 2.89 20.12
N TRP A 291 14.03 3.36 18.89
CA TRP A 291 14.56 2.74 17.69
C TRP A 291 16.03 3.12 17.47
N SER A 292 16.79 2.22 16.84
CA SER A 292 18.24 2.34 16.63
C SER A 292 18.65 3.41 15.62
N GLU A 293 17.82 3.68 14.60
CA GLU A 293 18.28 4.44 13.43
C GLU A 293 18.75 5.86 13.75
N PRO A 294 18.13 6.63 14.66
CA PRO A 294 18.65 7.96 15.01
C PRO A 294 20.10 7.92 15.52
N ASP A 295 20.47 6.94 16.33
CA ASP A 295 21.85 6.82 16.84
C ASP A 295 22.78 6.21 15.79
N ALA A 296 22.30 5.25 14.99
CA ALA A 296 23.02 4.70 13.84
C ALA A 296 23.38 5.79 12.83
N ILE A 297 22.42 6.66 12.48
CA ILE A 297 22.65 7.82 11.58
C ILE A 297 23.70 8.76 12.18
N ARG A 298 23.64 9.05 13.49
CA ARG A 298 24.67 9.89 14.15
C ARG A 298 26.07 9.27 14.08
N ALA A 299 26.21 7.95 14.22
CA ALA A 299 27.52 7.31 14.07
C ALA A 299 27.99 7.31 12.62
N ILE A 300 27.13 6.98 11.66
CA ILE A 300 27.47 6.99 10.23
C ILE A 300 27.93 8.37 9.78
N THR A 301 27.32 9.43 10.32
CA THR A 301 27.64 10.81 9.98
C THR A 301 28.74 11.42 10.84
N GLY A 302 29.04 10.84 12.00
CA GLY A 302 29.94 11.42 13.00
C GLY A 302 29.40 12.72 13.63
N GLN A 303 28.09 12.95 13.57
CA GLN A 303 27.45 14.20 13.97
C GLN A 303 26.46 13.98 15.12
N SER A 304 26.64 14.71 16.22
CA SER A 304 25.67 14.76 17.31
C SER A 304 25.83 16.03 18.15
N ILE A 305 24.72 16.63 18.56
CA ILE A 305 24.75 17.67 19.60
C ILE A 305 25.14 17.09 20.97
N ALA A 306 25.70 17.92 21.84
CA ALA A 306 26.24 17.50 23.14
C ALA A 306 25.24 16.66 23.98
N LYS A 307 23.95 17.05 24.01
CA LYS A 307 22.89 16.29 24.71
C LYS A 307 22.58 14.90 24.10
N HIS A 308 23.07 14.62 22.89
CA HIS A 308 22.93 13.34 22.18
C HIS A 308 24.26 12.59 22.02
N SER A 309 25.34 13.07 22.66
CA SER A 309 26.66 12.44 22.63
C SER A 309 26.66 11.01 23.17
N GLN A 310 25.88 10.75 24.22
CA GLN A 310 25.66 9.40 24.72
C GLN A 310 24.60 8.70 23.87
N ARG A 311 24.92 7.49 23.40
CA ARG A 311 23.96 6.65 22.67
C ARG A 311 22.87 6.13 23.60
N LYS A 312 21.65 6.06 23.07
CA LYS A 312 20.50 5.42 23.70
C LYS A 312 20.37 3.96 23.25
N THR A 313 20.73 3.67 22.01
CA THR A 313 20.78 2.32 21.43
C THR A 313 22.18 2.01 20.90
N LYS A 314 22.64 0.77 21.05
CA LYS A 314 23.99 0.32 20.69
C LYS A 314 24.08 -0.18 19.26
N GLY A 315 23.06 -0.87 18.75
CA GLY A 315 23.05 -1.46 17.41
C GLY A 315 22.93 -0.43 16.28
N ASP A 316 23.67 -0.65 15.20
CA ASP A 316 23.66 0.16 13.97
C ASP A 316 22.82 -0.50 12.86
N ILE A 317 21.59 -0.86 13.21
CA ILE A 317 20.62 -1.50 12.32
C ILE A 317 19.42 -0.61 12.02
N PHE A 318 18.69 -0.91 10.94
CA PHE A 318 17.57 -0.13 10.41
C PHE A 318 16.24 -0.91 10.35
N PRO A 319 15.75 -1.42 11.50
CA PRO A 319 14.57 -2.29 11.55
C PRO A 319 13.28 -1.62 11.07
N ARG A 320 13.16 -0.29 11.13
CA ARG A 320 11.96 0.38 10.62
C ARG A 320 11.79 0.27 9.11
N ALA A 321 12.84 -0.11 8.36
CA ALA A 321 12.76 -0.37 6.92
C ALA A 321 11.70 -1.43 6.56
N GLY A 322 11.41 -2.37 7.47
CA GLY A 322 10.37 -3.40 7.27
C GLY A 322 8.94 -2.83 7.25
N PHE A 323 8.75 -1.56 7.65
CA PHE A 323 7.46 -0.88 7.51
C PHE A 323 7.30 -0.16 6.16
N GLY A 324 8.21 -0.42 5.21
CA GLY A 324 8.28 0.18 3.88
C GLY A 324 9.30 1.32 3.80
N LEU A 325 9.71 1.60 2.56
CA LEU A 325 10.68 2.64 2.19
C LEU A 325 10.06 3.57 1.12
N PRO A 326 10.47 4.85 1.04
CA PRO A 326 11.56 5.46 1.80
C PRO A 326 11.13 5.91 3.20
N ILE A 327 12.10 6.05 4.10
CA ILE A 327 11.92 6.66 5.44
C ILE A 327 12.79 7.91 5.54
N ILE A 328 12.13 9.06 5.66
CA ILE A 328 12.80 10.35 5.84
C ILE A 328 12.99 10.59 7.34
N THR A 329 14.22 10.86 7.76
CA THR A 329 14.56 11.20 9.15
C THR A 329 14.96 12.67 9.23
N LYS A 330 14.17 13.45 9.96
CA LYS A 330 14.46 14.86 10.27
C LYS A 330 14.68 14.99 11.78
N PHE A 331 15.90 15.35 12.18
CA PHE A 331 16.20 15.67 13.58
C PHE A 331 15.60 17.03 13.94
N LYS A 332 15.18 17.22 15.21
CA LYS A 332 14.53 18.45 15.67
C LYS A 332 15.46 19.65 15.58
N ASP A 333 16.70 19.45 16.00
CA ASP A 333 17.77 20.44 15.98
C ASP A 333 18.73 20.13 14.81
N ASN A 334 18.19 19.65 13.69
CA ASN A 334 19.00 19.31 12.52
C ASN A 334 19.70 20.55 11.95
N ASN A 335 20.80 20.34 11.24
CA ASN A 335 21.31 21.33 10.30
C ASN A 335 20.53 21.20 8.97
N PRO A 336 19.56 22.06 8.64
CA PRO A 336 18.71 21.86 7.48
C PRO A 336 19.42 22.23 6.16
N LYS A 337 20.44 23.09 6.21
CA LYS A 337 21.22 23.53 5.03
C LYS A 337 22.43 22.64 4.77
N GLY A 338 22.87 21.86 5.76
CA GLY A 338 24.10 21.07 5.67
C GLY A 338 25.37 21.93 5.58
N ASP A 339 25.28 23.22 5.91
CA ASP A 339 26.38 24.19 5.88
C ASP A 339 27.33 24.01 7.08
N ASP A 340 26.79 23.77 8.28
CA ASP A 340 27.55 23.29 9.44
C ASP A 340 27.84 21.77 9.37
N THR A 341 29.04 21.41 8.97
CA THR A 341 29.52 20.02 8.94
C THR A 341 30.19 19.58 10.25
N SER A 342 30.16 20.41 11.30
CA SER A 342 30.81 20.09 12.57
C SER A 342 30.23 18.83 13.21
N LYS A 343 31.07 18.12 13.98
CA LYS A 343 30.63 16.93 14.73
C LYS A 343 29.65 17.25 15.87
N TYR A 344 29.44 18.54 16.19
CA TYR A 344 28.67 19.00 17.33
C TYR A 344 27.23 19.42 16.98
N VAL A 345 26.78 19.18 15.74
CA VAL A 345 25.39 19.38 15.32
C VAL A 345 24.69 18.04 15.07
N ASP A 346 23.36 18.04 15.09
CA ASP A 346 22.60 16.84 14.70
C ASP A 346 22.58 16.72 13.16
N PRO A 347 22.53 15.49 12.62
CA PRO A 347 22.68 15.25 11.19
C PRO A 347 21.63 15.98 10.34
N ILE A 348 22.00 16.23 9.07
CA ILE A 348 21.08 16.71 8.04
C ILE A 348 19.89 15.75 7.86
N THR A 349 18.85 16.19 7.16
CA THR A 349 17.74 15.28 6.80
C THR A 349 18.28 14.13 5.95
N THR A 350 18.08 12.89 6.40
CA THR A 350 18.48 11.68 5.67
C THR A 350 17.27 10.93 5.14
N THR A 351 17.50 10.14 4.08
CA THR A 351 16.46 9.27 3.51
C THR A 351 16.97 7.85 3.44
N LEU A 352 16.31 6.93 4.13
CA LEU A 352 16.52 5.50 3.96
C LEU A 352 15.75 5.04 2.70
N LYS A 353 16.46 4.52 1.71
CA LYS A 353 15.95 4.01 0.42
C LYS A 353 16.21 2.51 0.28
N LEU A 354 15.69 1.91 -0.78
CA LEU A 354 15.95 0.53 -1.16
C LEU A 354 17.08 0.49 -2.21
N LYS A 355 17.96 -0.49 -2.12
CA LYS A 355 18.74 -1.01 -3.24
C LYS A 355 18.23 -2.39 -3.62
N TYR A 356 18.19 -2.67 -4.91
CA TYR A 356 17.80 -3.97 -5.47
C TYR A 356 18.77 -4.37 -6.57
N ARG A 357 18.95 -5.67 -6.75
CA ARG A 357 19.64 -6.27 -7.90
C ARG A 357 18.89 -7.53 -8.36
N LYS A 358 18.95 -7.82 -9.65
CA LYS A 358 18.19 -8.92 -10.26
C LYS A 358 18.65 -10.30 -9.80
N ASP A 359 19.95 -10.44 -9.55
CA ASP A 359 20.59 -11.66 -9.08
C ASP A 359 21.87 -11.31 -8.30
N ALA A 360 22.54 -12.33 -7.77
CA ALA A 360 23.72 -12.16 -6.92
C ALA A 360 24.94 -11.53 -7.63
N ASN A 361 24.97 -11.52 -8.96
CA ASN A 361 26.06 -11.01 -9.79
C ASN A 361 25.74 -9.65 -10.43
N ALA A 362 24.47 -9.23 -10.43
CA ALA A 362 24.05 -7.94 -10.97
C ALA A 362 24.44 -6.76 -10.06
N ASP A 363 24.62 -5.58 -10.67
CA ASP A 363 24.88 -4.34 -9.97
C ASP A 363 23.68 -3.89 -9.12
N TRP A 364 23.97 -3.23 -8.01
CA TRP A 364 22.96 -2.63 -7.15
C TRP A 364 22.40 -1.34 -7.76
N GLU A 365 21.08 -1.31 -7.91
CA GLU A 365 20.33 -0.13 -8.33
C GLU A 365 19.57 0.45 -7.13
N VAL A 366 19.56 1.78 -6.99
CA VAL A 366 18.76 2.46 -5.96
C VAL A 366 17.33 2.62 -6.47
N TYR A 367 16.38 2.10 -5.69
CA TYR A 367 14.96 2.20 -5.97
C TYR A 367 14.29 3.23 -5.04
N GLU A 368 13.36 3.98 -5.62
CA GLU A 368 12.68 5.07 -4.92
C GLU A 368 11.74 4.60 -3.81
N ARG A 369 11.17 3.38 -3.92
CA ARG A 369 10.11 2.94 -3.00
C ARG A 369 10.06 1.43 -2.80
N LEU A 370 9.97 1.03 -1.54
CA LEU A 370 9.50 -0.30 -1.14
C LEU A 370 8.14 -0.14 -0.47
N SER A 371 7.14 -0.72 -1.09
CA SER A 371 5.80 -0.85 -0.52
C SER A 371 5.83 -1.55 0.84
N SER A 372 5.15 -1.00 1.86
CA SER A 372 5.02 -1.67 3.16
C SER A 372 4.35 -3.04 2.99
N PRO A 373 4.89 -4.13 3.55
CA PRO A 373 4.20 -5.43 3.58
C PRO A 373 3.05 -5.45 4.60
N LEU A 374 3.01 -4.48 5.50
CA LEU A 374 1.98 -4.31 6.51
C LEU A 374 0.73 -3.63 5.93
N ILE A 375 -0.42 -4.26 6.11
CA ILE A 375 -1.74 -3.76 5.76
C ILE A 375 -2.57 -3.63 7.04
N LEU A 376 -3.10 -2.43 7.27
CA LEU A 376 -4.05 -2.14 8.34
C LEU A 376 -5.43 -1.95 7.73
N ARG A 377 -6.48 -2.54 8.30
CA ARG A 377 -7.85 -2.26 7.87
C ARG A 377 -8.91 -2.71 8.89
N PRO A 378 -10.14 -2.20 8.78
CA PRO A 378 -11.30 -2.88 9.37
C PRO A 378 -11.64 -4.14 8.58
N TYR A 379 -12.07 -5.19 9.26
CA TYR A 379 -12.45 -6.48 8.68
C TYR A 379 -13.78 -6.94 9.27
N LEU A 380 -14.70 -7.43 8.44
CA LEU A 380 -15.99 -7.96 8.87
C LEU A 380 -15.92 -9.49 8.82
N ASP A 381 -16.15 -10.14 9.96
CA ASP A 381 -16.18 -11.60 10.05
C ASP A 381 -17.55 -12.18 9.63
N GLU A 382 -17.68 -13.52 9.76
CA GLU A 382 -18.90 -14.27 9.41
C GLU A 382 -20.08 -13.95 10.33
N GLN A 383 -19.79 -13.46 11.53
CA GLN A 383 -20.78 -13.08 12.54
C GLN A 383 -21.18 -11.59 12.41
N ASN A 384 -20.77 -10.92 11.33
CA ASN A 384 -20.98 -9.48 11.11
C ASN A 384 -20.39 -8.60 12.22
N GLN A 385 -19.29 -9.04 12.83
CA GLN A 385 -18.51 -8.25 13.78
C GLN A 385 -17.31 -7.60 13.09
N TRP A 386 -17.10 -6.33 13.38
CA TRP A 386 -15.97 -5.56 12.90
C TRP A 386 -14.75 -5.78 13.79
N HIS A 387 -13.67 -6.24 13.16
CA HIS A 387 -12.35 -6.37 13.75
C HIS A 387 -11.42 -5.29 13.23
N SER A 388 -10.52 -4.85 14.09
CA SER A 388 -9.29 -4.22 13.67
C SER A 388 -8.33 -5.30 13.20
N LEU A 389 -7.89 -5.23 11.95
CA LEU A 389 -7.05 -6.26 11.32
C LEU A 389 -5.68 -5.71 10.92
N VAL A 390 -4.66 -6.52 11.20
CA VAL A 390 -3.30 -6.36 10.72
C VAL A 390 -2.92 -7.59 9.90
N LEU A 391 -2.58 -7.37 8.63
CA LEU A 391 -2.04 -8.39 7.72
C LEU A 391 -0.59 -8.05 7.39
N VAL A 392 0.28 -9.04 7.48
CA VAL A 392 1.69 -8.96 7.08
C VAL A 392 1.92 -9.90 5.91
N LEU A 393 2.20 -9.30 4.76
CA LEU A 393 2.70 -10.01 3.57
C LEU A 393 4.19 -10.32 3.73
N ASN A 394 4.80 -10.99 2.74
CA ASN A 394 6.24 -11.27 2.78
C ASN A 394 7.08 -10.00 2.89
N GLU A 395 8.12 -10.06 3.72
CA GLU A 395 9.12 -9.00 3.87
C GLU A 395 10.35 -9.30 3.00
N PRO A 396 10.53 -8.60 1.86
CA PRO A 396 11.64 -8.87 0.95
C PRO A 396 13.01 -8.51 1.54
N LEU A 397 13.10 -7.64 2.56
CA LEU A 397 14.39 -7.24 3.14
C LEU A 397 15.14 -8.37 3.87
N TYR A 398 14.52 -9.52 4.09
CA TYR A 398 15.22 -10.72 4.57
C TYR A 398 15.98 -11.49 3.48
N GLN A 399 15.69 -11.22 2.21
CA GLN A 399 16.47 -11.71 1.05
C GLN A 399 17.62 -10.73 0.80
N SER A 400 18.55 -10.66 1.74
CA SER A 400 19.65 -9.68 1.78
C SER A 400 20.58 -9.73 0.56
N GLU A 401 20.54 -10.84 -0.17
CA GLU A 401 21.25 -11.07 -1.42
C GLU A 401 20.59 -10.37 -2.62
N LEU A 402 19.33 -9.94 -2.53
CA LEU A 402 18.62 -9.21 -3.60
C LEU A 402 18.15 -7.82 -3.16
N PHE A 403 17.89 -7.61 -1.87
CA PHE A 403 17.32 -6.37 -1.34
C PHE A 403 18.12 -5.88 -0.13
N GLN A 404 18.52 -4.60 -0.15
CA GLN A 404 19.21 -3.98 0.98
C GLN A 404 18.74 -2.53 1.19
N PRO A 405 18.59 -2.07 2.45
CA PRO A 405 18.40 -0.65 2.70
C PRO A 405 19.69 0.13 2.46
N VAL A 406 19.56 1.36 1.96
CA VAL A 406 20.67 2.30 1.81
C VAL A 406 20.29 3.64 2.40
N LEU A 407 21.21 4.28 3.12
CA LEU A 407 21.01 5.60 3.70
C LEU A 407 21.56 6.69 2.77
N GLU A 408 20.71 7.60 2.30
CA GLU A 408 21.12 8.82 1.61
C GLU A 408 21.37 9.94 2.64
N VAL A 409 22.62 10.40 2.72
CA VAL A 409 23.12 11.45 3.63
C VAL A 409 23.56 12.65 2.79
N GLY A 410 22.58 13.32 2.18
CA GLY A 410 22.81 14.38 1.20
C GLY A 410 22.68 13.87 -0.23
N LYS A 411 22.57 14.80 -1.18
CA LYS A 411 22.21 14.50 -2.57
C LYS A 411 23.17 13.47 -3.20
N ASN A 412 22.64 12.30 -3.56
CA ASN A 412 23.38 11.20 -4.17
C ASN A 412 24.55 10.64 -3.34
N ASN A 413 24.58 10.92 -2.03
CA ASN A 413 25.61 10.43 -1.13
C ASN A 413 25.07 9.27 -0.30
N TYR A 414 25.40 8.04 -0.70
CA TYR A 414 24.83 6.82 -0.15
C TYR A 414 25.76 6.11 0.82
N ARG A 415 25.20 5.50 1.87
CA ARG A 415 25.89 4.65 2.83
C ARG A 415 25.11 3.34 2.96
N ASP A 416 25.79 2.22 2.80
CA ASP A 416 25.18 0.92 3.02
C ASP A 416 24.90 0.72 4.50
N VAL A 417 23.74 0.16 4.80
CA VAL A 417 23.29 -0.02 6.18
C VAL A 417 22.67 -1.39 6.36
N VAL A 418 22.71 -1.90 7.59
CA VAL A 418 22.21 -3.23 7.92
C VAL A 418 20.72 -3.12 8.26
N PHE A 419 19.88 -3.90 7.57
CA PHE A 419 18.47 -4.00 7.90
C PHE A 419 18.26 -4.64 9.28
N TRP A 420 18.85 -5.82 9.48
CA TRP A 420 18.59 -6.68 10.63
C TRP A 420 19.85 -7.43 11.07
N ASN A 421 20.06 -7.51 12.38
CA ASN A 421 21.06 -8.36 13.02
C ASN A 421 20.61 -8.64 14.46
N ASP A 422 20.48 -9.91 14.84
CA ASP A 422 19.89 -10.31 16.13
C ASP A 422 20.71 -9.79 17.33
N ALA A 423 22.04 -9.86 17.27
CA ALA A 423 22.91 -9.40 18.34
C ALA A 423 22.82 -7.88 18.58
N GLN A 424 22.55 -7.12 17.51
CA GLN A 424 22.44 -5.66 17.57
C GLN A 424 21.04 -5.16 17.93
N ALA A 425 20.02 -6.03 17.93
CA ALA A 425 18.64 -5.65 18.22
C ALA A 425 18.29 -5.70 19.72
N THR A 426 19.21 -6.17 20.56
CA THR A 426 19.00 -6.50 21.99
C THR A 426 18.57 -5.34 22.87
N ASP A 427 18.85 -4.08 22.53
CA ASP A 427 18.45 -2.90 23.32
C ASP A 427 17.35 -2.04 22.66
N ILE A 428 16.77 -2.53 21.56
CA ILE A 428 15.70 -1.84 20.83
C ILE A 428 14.35 -2.17 21.46
N LYS A 429 13.88 -1.30 22.36
CA LYS A 429 12.67 -1.51 23.19
C LYS A 429 11.42 -1.98 22.42
N PRO A 430 11.06 -1.43 21.24
CA PRO A 430 9.89 -1.91 20.49
C PRO A 430 9.95 -3.38 20.04
N LEU A 431 11.15 -3.96 19.95
CA LEU A 431 11.37 -5.32 19.46
C LEU A 431 11.35 -6.37 20.58
N LYS A 432 11.51 -5.94 21.84
CA LYS A 432 11.44 -6.79 23.03
C LYS A 432 10.01 -7.21 23.33
N GLN A 433 9.76 -8.51 23.50
CA GLN A 433 8.45 -9.05 23.90
C GLN A 433 8.57 -9.98 25.13
N GLY A 434 7.52 -9.95 25.97
CA GLY A 434 7.38 -10.82 27.15
C GLY A 434 8.29 -10.44 28.33
N GLU A 435 8.20 -11.21 29.41
CA GLU A 435 9.07 -11.08 30.60
C GLU A 435 10.46 -11.68 30.37
N GLY A 436 10.62 -12.53 29.34
CA GLY A 436 11.88 -13.17 28.94
C GLY A 436 12.73 -12.41 27.90
N GLU A 437 12.37 -11.15 27.58
CA GLU A 437 13.07 -10.28 26.62
C GLU A 437 13.37 -10.89 25.22
N GLU A 438 12.48 -11.74 24.69
CA GLU A 438 12.65 -12.25 23.32
C GLU A 438 12.66 -11.09 22.32
N ILE A 439 13.65 -11.09 21.42
CA ILE A 439 13.79 -10.08 20.37
C ILE A 439 13.14 -10.59 19.09
N LEU A 440 12.00 -10.00 18.74
CA LEU A 440 11.30 -10.33 17.52
C LEU A 440 11.69 -9.41 16.37
N LYS A 441 11.60 -9.95 15.15
CA LYS A 441 11.69 -9.18 13.90
C LYS A 441 10.63 -8.07 13.87
N PRO A 442 10.84 -6.95 13.17
CA PRO A 442 10.03 -5.73 13.35
C PRO A 442 8.52 -5.91 13.11
N LEU A 443 8.13 -6.67 12.08
CA LEU A 443 6.73 -6.93 11.78
C LEU A 443 6.11 -7.96 12.74
N GLN A 444 6.87 -8.95 13.20
CA GLN A 444 6.44 -9.92 14.21
C GLN A 444 6.26 -9.26 15.59
N ALA A 445 7.19 -8.39 15.97
CA ALA A 445 7.09 -7.55 17.15
C ALA A 445 5.82 -6.68 17.11
N PHE A 446 5.50 -6.10 15.94
CA PHE A 446 4.28 -5.33 15.79
C PHE A 446 3.01 -6.19 15.88
N LEU A 447 2.98 -7.37 15.26
CA LEU A 447 1.85 -8.31 15.39
C LEU A 447 1.60 -8.69 16.86
N THR A 448 2.67 -9.00 17.61
CA THR A 448 2.61 -9.31 19.04
C THR A 448 2.14 -8.10 19.87
N TYR A 449 2.62 -6.90 19.54
CA TYR A 449 2.18 -5.65 20.17
C TYR A 449 0.71 -5.36 19.89
N PHE A 450 0.23 -5.65 18.68
CA PHE A 450 -1.14 -5.39 18.25
C PHE A 450 -2.16 -6.33 18.92
N ALA A 451 -1.74 -7.57 19.23
CA ALA A 451 -2.56 -8.57 19.91
C ALA A 451 -2.84 -8.22 21.39
N LYS A 452 -1.93 -7.50 22.04
CA LYS A 452 -2.10 -6.95 23.39
C LYS A 452 -3.14 -5.84 23.38
#